data_AF-A0A7S1R2S4-F1
#
_entry.id   AF-A0A7S1R2S4-F1
#
_cell.length_a   1.000
_cell.length_b   1.000
_cell.length_c   1.000
_cell.angle_alpha   90.00
_cell.angle_beta   90.00
_cell.angle_gamma   90.00
#
_symmetry.space_group_name_H-M   'P 1'
#
loop_
_entity.id
_entity.type
_entity.pdbx_description
1 polymer ?
#
loop_
_entity_poly.entity_id
_entity_poly.type
_entity_poly.pdbx_seq_one_letter_code
_entity_poly.pdbx_strand_id
1 'polypeptide(L)'
;VKFMNGRANVLDWDQTNPMGRMGSCCTEMDVWEANSASAALTPHPCHVEGPLSCGGRSCGDKDDRYKGVCDKDGCDFNSYRMGDPSFLGAGPGFKVDTTKKVTVVTQWLTTDGTDSGDLHEIRRIYVQDGKAIANSVASVLGSAAGDSITDELCKAQKQTFGDPDDFTVKGGLRQVGKALDRGMVLVMSLWDDDITSMLWLDSQSGPGEASAPGMTRGPCPSSSGDPQDVRAKHASASVKYSNFMYGEIGSTFTAKPEDTPEAAAKVDPYAARLAVYQEARPPQQALPAQQASPAWQPSMGLTPANVCAKEFELCGGGQEWTGPRCCNDGCTCTPRFWSVMQCTPDAGRTSCPAPASGERSAASSFGVLQPRREAGPSW
;
A
#
# COMPACT_ATOMS: atom_id res chain seq x y z
N VAL A 1 -7.96 6.94 -3.26
CA VAL A 1 -8.17 7.14 -1.80
C VAL A 1 -9.30 8.14 -1.55
N LYS A 2 -10.30 7.80 -0.70
CA LYS A 2 -11.48 8.66 -0.45
C LYS A 2 -11.25 9.77 0.60
N PHE A 3 -10.37 9.55 1.57
CA PHE A 3 -10.06 10.50 2.64
C PHE A 3 -8.55 10.63 2.82
N MET A 4 -8.05 11.86 2.88
CA MET A 4 -6.63 12.16 3.08
C MET A 4 -6.50 13.40 3.97
N ASN A 5 -5.53 13.42 4.89
CA ASN A 5 -5.30 14.52 5.83
C ASN A 5 -6.57 14.99 6.56
N GLY A 6 -7.42 14.03 6.97
CA GLY A 6 -8.68 14.30 7.68
C GLY A 6 -9.77 14.96 6.82
N ARG A 7 -9.63 14.95 5.49
CA ARG A 7 -10.59 15.59 4.55
C ARG A 7 -11.06 14.61 3.49
N ALA A 8 -12.30 14.78 3.04
CA ALA A 8 -12.87 14.01 1.95
C ALA A 8 -12.32 14.48 0.59
N ASN A 9 -11.90 13.56 -0.27
CA ASN A 9 -11.38 13.82 -1.61
C ASN A 9 -12.50 13.93 -2.64
N VAL A 10 -13.46 14.85 -2.43
CA VAL A 10 -14.68 14.95 -3.25
C VAL A 10 -14.58 15.95 -4.41
N LEU A 11 -13.52 16.76 -4.44
CA LEU A 11 -13.31 17.72 -5.52
C LEU A 11 -12.96 16.96 -6.80
N ASP A 12 -13.62 17.31 -7.90
CA ASP A 12 -13.45 16.70 -9.22
C ASP A 12 -13.63 15.17 -9.23
N TRP A 13 -14.51 14.65 -8.37
CA TRP A 13 -14.74 13.21 -8.22
C TRP A 13 -15.34 12.58 -9.48
N ASP A 14 -14.61 11.65 -10.09
CA ASP A 14 -15.10 10.80 -11.18
C ASP A 14 -15.82 9.57 -10.61
N GLN A 15 -17.08 9.37 -10.98
CA GLN A 15 -17.86 8.21 -10.54
C GLN A 15 -17.52 6.92 -11.30
N THR A 16 -16.98 7.05 -12.52
CA THR A 16 -16.61 5.93 -13.38
C THR A 16 -15.30 5.33 -12.91
N ASN A 17 -14.30 6.20 -12.68
CA ASN A 17 -13.04 5.83 -12.05
C ASN A 17 -12.98 6.55 -10.70
N PRO A 18 -13.26 5.88 -9.56
CA PRO A 18 -13.52 6.51 -8.25
C PRO A 18 -12.30 7.24 -7.67
N MET A 19 -11.94 8.35 -8.29
CA MET A 19 -10.79 9.20 -8.06
C MET A 19 -11.26 10.65 -7.90
N GLY A 20 -10.71 11.33 -6.90
CA GLY A 20 -10.85 12.79 -6.74
C GLY A 20 -9.57 13.50 -7.14
N ARG A 21 -9.57 14.83 -7.01
CA ARG A 21 -8.46 15.71 -7.40
C ARG A 21 -7.13 15.41 -6.71
N MET A 22 -7.15 14.95 -5.46
CA MET A 22 -5.95 14.75 -4.66
C MET A 22 -5.47 13.30 -4.73
N GLY A 23 -4.15 13.12 -4.62
CA GLY A 23 -3.50 11.82 -4.41
C GLY A 23 -2.80 11.73 -3.05
N SER A 24 -2.35 10.52 -2.71
CA SER A 24 -1.53 10.26 -1.51
C SER A 24 -0.26 9.55 -1.94
N CYS A 25 0.88 10.13 -1.63
CA CYS A 25 2.19 9.63 -2.02
C CYS A 25 3.01 9.25 -0.79
N CYS A 26 3.70 8.12 -0.86
CA CYS A 26 4.74 7.71 0.09
C CYS A 26 5.62 6.66 -0.59
N THR A 27 6.84 6.46 -0.08
CA THR A 27 7.68 5.34 -0.52
C THR A 27 6.98 4.02 -0.27
N GLU A 28 7.08 3.12 -1.23
CA GLU A 28 6.45 1.81 -1.24
C GLU A 28 7.50 0.72 -1.48
N MET A 29 7.27 -0.45 -0.88
CA MET A 29 8.15 -1.61 -0.98
C MET A 29 7.26 -2.82 -1.21
N ASP A 30 7.06 -3.14 -2.48
CA ASP A 30 6.24 -4.25 -2.90
C ASP A 30 6.99 -5.56 -2.71
N VAL A 31 6.79 -6.16 -1.54
CA VAL A 31 7.40 -7.45 -1.20
C VAL A 31 6.86 -8.55 -2.12
N TRP A 32 5.59 -8.47 -2.52
CA TRP A 32 4.92 -9.52 -3.29
C TRP A 32 3.69 -9.01 -4.05
N GLU A 33 3.87 -8.72 -5.33
CA GLU A 33 2.76 -8.58 -6.29
C GLU A 33 2.74 -9.83 -7.16
N ALA A 34 1.66 -10.62 -7.07
CA ALA A 34 1.63 -11.91 -7.77
C ALA A 34 0.23 -12.45 -7.99
N ASN A 35 0.16 -13.36 -8.96
CA ASN A 35 -0.87 -14.38 -9.08
C ASN A 35 -0.20 -15.74 -9.34
N SER A 36 -0.95 -16.76 -9.78
CA SER A 36 -0.37 -18.07 -10.03
C SER A 36 0.56 -18.12 -11.25
N ALA A 37 0.50 -17.14 -12.15
CA ALA A 37 1.24 -17.11 -13.39
C ALA A 37 2.57 -16.34 -13.30
N SER A 38 2.64 -15.30 -12.46
CA SER A 38 3.82 -14.42 -12.35
C SER A 38 3.88 -13.71 -11.00
N ALA A 39 5.07 -13.21 -10.64
CA ALA A 39 5.31 -12.45 -9.42
C ALA A 39 6.41 -11.41 -9.61
N ALA A 40 6.31 -10.29 -8.89
CA ALA A 40 7.31 -9.22 -8.86
C ALA A 40 7.66 -8.82 -7.41
N LEU A 41 8.91 -8.38 -7.24
CA LEU A 41 9.42 -7.66 -6.07
C LEU A 41 9.87 -6.28 -6.54
N THR A 42 9.34 -5.21 -5.95
CA THR A 42 9.55 -3.86 -6.49
C THR A 42 9.67 -2.80 -5.39
N PRO A 43 10.86 -2.21 -5.16
CA PRO A 43 10.99 -0.98 -4.38
C PRO A 43 10.61 0.27 -5.21
N HIS A 44 9.88 1.19 -4.57
CA HIS A 44 9.39 2.46 -5.14
C HIS A 44 9.78 3.65 -4.26
N PRO A 45 10.96 4.28 -4.48
CA PRO A 45 11.38 5.44 -3.72
C PRO A 45 10.54 6.68 -4.06
N CYS A 46 10.44 7.58 -3.07
CA CYS A 46 9.87 8.90 -3.25
C CYS A 46 10.74 9.95 -2.59
N HIS A 47 10.74 11.17 -3.14
CA HIS A 47 11.37 12.34 -2.54
C HIS A 47 10.51 12.97 -1.44
N VAL A 48 9.95 12.13 -0.56
CA VAL A 48 9.19 12.53 0.63
C VAL A 48 9.59 11.66 1.81
N GLU A 49 9.54 12.21 3.03
CA GLU A 49 9.85 11.46 4.25
C GLU A 49 8.64 10.67 4.79
N GLY A 50 7.43 11.01 4.37
CA GLY A 50 6.22 10.33 4.83
C GLY A 50 5.06 10.57 3.89
N PRO A 51 3.83 10.23 4.32
CA PRO A 51 2.63 10.47 3.52
C PRO A 51 2.50 11.94 3.12
N LEU A 52 2.39 12.18 1.82
CA LEU A 52 2.15 13.50 1.23
C LEU A 52 0.83 13.47 0.47
N SER A 53 -0.09 14.38 0.79
CA SER A 53 -1.21 14.66 -0.12
C SER A 53 -0.73 15.53 -1.27
N CYS A 54 -0.85 15.02 -2.49
CA CYS A 54 -0.37 15.68 -3.70
C CYS A 54 -1.54 16.22 -4.52
N GLY A 55 -1.26 17.16 -5.42
CA GLY A 55 -2.18 17.61 -6.46
C GLY A 55 -1.44 17.97 -7.74
N GLY A 56 -2.12 17.84 -8.89
CA GLY A 56 -1.56 18.14 -10.21
C GLY A 56 -0.26 17.36 -10.47
N ARG A 57 0.74 18.03 -11.05
CA ARG A 57 2.01 17.43 -11.46
C ARG A 57 2.74 16.67 -10.34
N SER A 58 2.59 17.10 -9.08
CA SER A 58 3.25 16.42 -7.94
C SER A 58 2.77 14.98 -7.72
N CYS A 59 1.55 14.64 -8.15
CA CYS A 59 1.04 13.27 -8.13
C CYS A 59 1.58 12.39 -9.27
N GLY A 60 2.17 13.01 -10.29
CA GLY A 60 2.66 12.30 -11.48
C GLY A 60 1.58 11.60 -12.28
N ASP A 61 0.39 12.17 -12.40
CA ASP A 61 -0.71 11.55 -13.15
C ASP A 61 -0.60 11.79 -14.65
N LYS A 62 -1.16 10.87 -15.45
CA LYS A 62 -1.18 10.95 -16.92
C LYS A 62 0.23 11.16 -17.50
N ASP A 63 0.41 12.21 -18.30
CA ASP A 63 1.67 12.57 -18.97
C ASP A 63 2.77 13.06 -18.01
N ASP A 64 2.48 13.15 -16.72
CA ASP A 64 3.42 13.55 -15.67
C ASP A 64 3.98 12.35 -14.88
N ARG A 65 3.80 11.10 -15.34
CA ARG A 65 4.26 9.85 -14.68
C ARG A 65 5.63 9.97 -14.00
N TYR A 66 6.63 10.51 -14.71
CA TYR A 66 8.02 10.67 -14.24
C TYR A 66 8.35 12.06 -13.70
N LYS A 67 7.34 12.89 -13.47
CA LYS A 67 7.47 14.28 -12.99
C LYS A 67 6.88 14.48 -11.59
N GLY A 68 6.27 13.42 -11.02
CA GLY A 68 5.77 13.39 -9.66
C GLY A 68 6.87 13.22 -8.61
N VAL A 69 6.47 13.14 -7.35
CA VAL A 69 7.39 12.98 -6.21
C VAL A 69 7.87 11.54 -6.00
N CYS A 70 7.17 10.57 -6.57
CA CYS A 70 7.42 9.14 -6.43
C CYS A 70 7.80 8.51 -7.76
N ASP A 71 8.62 7.47 -7.69
CA ASP A 71 8.85 6.55 -8.80
C ASP A 71 7.65 5.60 -8.93
N LYS A 72 6.85 5.79 -9.99
CA LYS A 72 5.66 4.97 -10.27
C LYS A 72 5.98 3.62 -10.91
N ASP A 73 7.16 3.45 -11.49
CA ASP A 73 7.56 2.19 -12.13
C ASP A 73 8.27 1.28 -11.16
N GLY A 74 9.10 1.86 -10.28
CA GLY A 74 9.96 1.11 -9.38
C GLY A 74 11.14 0.45 -10.10
N CYS A 75 11.93 -0.31 -9.35
CA CYS A 75 12.93 -1.22 -9.89
C CYS A 75 12.49 -2.67 -9.69
N ASP A 76 11.76 -3.23 -10.65
CA ASP A 76 11.11 -4.52 -10.49
C ASP A 76 12.03 -5.71 -10.77
N PHE A 77 11.85 -6.78 -9.98
CA PHE A 77 12.37 -8.10 -10.28
C PHE A 77 11.22 -9.09 -10.46
N ASN A 78 10.83 -9.31 -11.71
CA ASN A 78 9.93 -10.38 -12.13
C ASN A 78 10.73 -11.43 -12.92
N SER A 79 10.84 -12.66 -12.40
CA SER A 79 11.67 -13.72 -13.02
C SER A 79 11.36 -13.97 -14.50
N TYR A 80 10.09 -13.90 -14.89
CA TYR A 80 9.67 -14.06 -16.28
C TYR A 80 10.20 -12.89 -17.13
N ARG A 81 9.97 -11.66 -16.67
CA ARG A 81 10.45 -10.42 -17.34
C ARG A 81 11.97 -10.36 -17.44
N MET A 82 12.66 -10.93 -16.45
CA MET A 82 14.12 -10.99 -16.36
C MET A 82 14.74 -12.16 -17.14
N GLY A 83 13.93 -12.97 -17.85
CA GLY A 83 14.40 -13.96 -18.80
C GLY A 83 14.41 -15.41 -18.33
N ASP A 84 13.76 -15.75 -17.20
CA ASP A 84 13.54 -17.15 -16.76
C ASP A 84 12.03 -17.47 -16.68
N PRO A 85 11.36 -17.71 -17.82
CA PRO A 85 9.93 -18.03 -17.85
C PRO A 85 9.59 -19.39 -17.24
N SER A 86 10.59 -20.19 -16.88
CA SER A 86 10.42 -21.51 -16.24
C SER A 86 10.59 -21.46 -14.71
N PHE A 87 10.89 -20.29 -14.15
CA PHE A 87 11.22 -20.16 -12.74
C PHE A 87 10.00 -20.32 -11.83
N LEU A 88 8.95 -19.53 -12.03
CA LEU A 88 7.76 -19.49 -11.18
C LEU A 88 6.50 -19.58 -12.03
N GLY A 89 5.58 -20.46 -11.65
CA GLY A 89 4.31 -20.63 -12.35
C GLY A 89 3.51 -21.82 -11.84
N ALA A 90 2.33 -22.03 -12.43
CA ALA A 90 1.40 -23.05 -11.98
C ALA A 90 1.79 -24.44 -12.51
N GLY A 91 2.33 -25.30 -11.63
CA GLY A 91 2.51 -26.72 -11.87
C GLY A 91 3.94 -27.20 -11.58
N PRO A 92 4.14 -28.53 -11.57
CA PRO A 92 5.40 -29.14 -11.15
C PRO A 92 6.57 -28.94 -12.12
N GLY A 93 6.33 -28.32 -13.29
CA GLY A 93 7.38 -27.98 -14.27
C GLY A 93 8.16 -26.72 -13.93
N PHE A 94 7.67 -25.90 -12.99
CA PHE A 94 8.34 -24.68 -12.54
C PHE A 94 9.23 -24.96 -11.33
N LYS A 95 10.31 -24.17 -11.15
CA LYS A 95 11.16 -24.29 -9.95
C LYS A 95 10.38 -23.90 -8.68
N VAL A 96 9.53 -22.88 -8.79
CA VAL A 96 8.55 -22.46 -7.78
C VAL A 96 7.15 -22.76 -8.32
N ASP A 97 6.52 -23.79 -7.77
CA ASP A 97 5.19 -24.27 -8.17
C ASP A 97 4.09 -23.52 -7.41
N THR A 98 3.41 -22.59 -8.08
CA THR A 98 2.36 -21.75 -7.47
C THR A 98 1.04 -22.50 -7.23
N THR A 99 0.92 -23.77 -7.65
CA THR A 99 -0.23 -24.61 -7.24
C THR A 99 -0.12 -25.07 -5.79
N LYS A 100 1.05 -24.87 -5.17
CA LYS A 100 1.34 -25.18 -3.77
C LYS A 100 1.61 -23.89 -2.99
N LYS A 101 1.57 -23.99 -1.66
CA LYS A 101 2.02 -22.91 -0.77
C LYS A 101 3.49 -22.59 -1.06
N VAL A 102 3.79 -21.30 -1.23
CA VAL A 102 5.15 -20.78 -1.38
C VAL A 102 5.53 -20.03 -0.10
N THR A 103 6.71 -20.30 0.45
CA THR A 103 7.32 -19.40 1.43
C THR A 103 8.18 -18.41 0.67
N VAL A 104 7.97 -17.12 0.88
CA VAL A 104 8.74 -16.04 0.24
C VAL A 104 9.59 -15.37 1.31
N VAL A 105 10.90 -15.37 1.11
CA VAL A 105 11.87 -14.73 2.01
C VAL A 105 12.47 -13.54 1.27
N THR A 106 12.40 -12.37 1.88
CA THR A 106 13.01 -11.14 1.35
C THR A 106 14.02 -10.66 2.37
N GLN A 107 15.22 -10.31 1.90
CA GLN A 107 16.35 -9.87 2.71
C GLN A 107 16.74 -8.46 2.27
N TRP A 108 16.94 -7.56 3.21
CA TRP A 108 17.38 -6.18 2.98
C TRP A 108 18.78 -6.04 3.52
N LEU A 109 19.77 -5.96 2.63
CA LEU A 109 21.18 -5.94 3.00
C LEU A 109 21.69 -4.50 2.98
N THR A 110 22.45 -4.15 4.00
CA THR A 110 23.06 -2.83 4.15
C THR A 110 24.55 -2.87 3.83
N THR A 111 25.08 -1.73 3.41
CA THR A 111 26.46 -1.58 2.92
C THR A 111 27.54 -2.10 3.88
N ASP A 112 27.28 -2.08 5.19
CA ASP A 112 28.21 -2.52 6.24
C ASP A 112 27.70 -3.73 7.03
N GLY A 113 26.55 -4.30 6.66
CA GLY A 113 25.92 -5.42 7.34
C GLY A 113 25.21 -5.08 8.65
N THR A 114 25.10 -3.79 9.01
CA THR A 114 24.43 -3.33 10.24
C THR A 114 23.06 -2.71 9.96
N ASP A 115 22.22 -2.57 10.99
CA ASP A 115 20.92 -1.89 10.90
C ASP A 115 21.04 -0.38 10.59
N SER A 116 22.24 0.21 10.66
CA SER A 116 22.48 1.64 10.40
C SER A 116 23.12 1.93 9.04
N GLY A 117 23.57 0.92 8.31
CA GLY A 117 24.14 1.09 6.99
C GLY A 117 23.08 1.41 5.94
N ASP A 118 23.45 2.13 4.87
CA ASP A 118 22.53 2.37 3.76
C ASP A 118 22.11 1.04 3.11
N LEU A 119 20.82 0.89 2.78
CA LEU A 119 20.32 -0.24 1.98
C LEU A 119 21.01 -0.27 0.61
N HIS A 120 21.57 -1.41 0.22
CA HIS A 120 22.28 -1.57 -1.05
C HIS A 120 21.86 -2.78 -1.88
N GLU A 121 21.18 -3.76 -1.28
CA GLU A 121 20.72 -4.95 -2.00
C GLU A 121 19.43 -5.50 -1.38
N ILE A 122 18.47 -5.89 -2.22
CA ILE A 122 17.29 -6.66 -1.81
C ILE A 122 17.35 -8.04 -2.46
N ARG A 123 17.50 -9.08 -1.63
CA ARG A 123 17.59 -10.48 -2.09
C ARG A 123 16.29 -11.23 -1.85
N ARG A 124 16.06 -12.25 -2.68
CA ARG A 124 14.88 -13.10 -2.67
C ARG A 124 15.28 -14.57 -2.56
N ILE A 125 14.59 -15.31 -1.69
CA ILE A 125 14.66 -16.77 -1.60
C ILE A 125 13.23 -17.31 -1.51
N TYR A 126 12.99 -18.48 -2.09
CA TYR A 126 11.74 -19.22 -1.95
C TYR A 126 11.96 -20.50 -1.16
N VAL A 127 10.96 -20.97 -0.42
CA VAL A 127 11.00 -22.30 0.21
C VAL A 127 9.72 -23.07 -0.13
N GLN A 128 9.89 -24.23 -0.75
CA GLN A 128 8.83 -25.19 -1.04
C GLN A 128 9.28 -26.60 -0.71
N ASP A 129 8.37 -27.40 -0.16
CA ASP A 129 8.63 -28.79 0.22
C ASP A 129 9.91 -28.95 1.08
N GLY A 130 10.17 -27.95 1.95
CA GLY A 130 11.34 -27.90 2.84
C GLY A 130 12.67 -27.54 2.17
N LYS A 131 12.67 -27.18 0.88
CA LYS A 131 13.87 -26.85 0.11
C LYS A 131 13.93 -25.36 -0.17
N ALA A 132 15.06 -24.74 0.18
CA ALA A 132 15.38 -23.39 -0.28
C ALA A 132 15.67 -23.39 -1.79
N ILE A 133 15.14 -22.38 -2.47
CA ILE A 133 15.25 -22.14 -3.90
C ILE A 133 15.74 -20.71 -4.06
N ALA A 134 16.97 -20.55 -4.54
CA ALA A 134 17.53 -19.24 -4.87
C ALA A 134 16.68 -18.55 -5.93
N ASN A 135 16.73 -17.21 -5.98
CA ASN A 135 16.03 -16.46 -7.01
C ASN A 135 16.54 -16.82 -8.42
N SER A 136 15.74 -16.53 -9.44
CA SER A 136 16.22 -16.62 -10.82
C SER A 136 17.32 -15.58 -11.07
N VAL A 137 18.21 -15.86 -12.00
CA VAL A 137 19.19 -14.87 -12.50
C VAL A 137 18.54 -14.00 -13.58
N ALA A 138 18.90 -12.72 -13.61
CA ALA A 138 18.48 -11.74 -14.61
C ALA A 138 19.15 -11.95 -15.99
N SER A 139 18.95 -13.12 -16.59
CA SER A 139 19.64 -13.56 -17.81
C SER A 139 19.46 -12.62 -19.00
N VAL A 140 18.35 -11.88 -19.07
CA VAL A 140 18.09 -10.88 -20.11
C VAL A 140 19.11 -9.74 -20.13
N LEU A 141 19.80 -9.50 -19.01
CA LEU A 141 20.84 -8.48 -18.87
C LEU A 141 22.26 -9.01 -19.17
N GLY A 142 22.38 -10.29 -19.55
CA GLY A 142 23.65 -10.95 -19.87
C GLY A 142 24.18 -11.84 -18.75
N SER A 143 25.28 -12.57 -19.03
CA SER A 143 25.80 -13.63 -18.16
C SER A 143 26.42 -13.17 -16.85
N ALA A 144 26.70 -11.87 -16.70
CA ALA A 144 27.22 -11.28 -15.48
C ALA A 144 26.12 -10.70 -14.57
N ALA A 145 24.86 -10.74 -15.01
CA ALA A 145 23.74 -10.23 -14.23
C ALA A 145 23.50 -11.10 -12.99
N GLY A 146 23.11 -10.45 -11.89
CA GLY A 146 22.81 -11.09 -10.61
C GLY A 146 21.37 -11.61 -10.50
N ASP A 147 20.99 -11.96 -9.28
CA ASP A 147 19.69 -12.52 -8.90
C ASP A 147 18.95 -11.65 -7.85
N SER A 148 19.38 -10.40 -7.68
CA SER A 148 18.92 -9.49 -6.63
C SER A 148 18.78 -8.05 -7.12
N ILE A 149 18.02 -7.24 -6.40
CA ILE A 149 17.84 -5.82 -6.71
C ILE A 149 19.00 -5.04 -6.11
N THR A 150 19.79 -4.41 -6.97
CA THR A 150 20.87 -3.46 -6.65
C THR A 150 20.69 -2.23 -7.53
N ASP A 151 21.20 -1.06 -7.14
CA ASP A 151 21.12 0.15 -7.97
C ASP A 151 21.76 -0.10 -9.36
N GLU A 152 22.81 -0.91 -9.45
CA GLU A 152 23.45 -1.33 -10.69
C GLU A 152 22.54 -2.19 -11.57
N LEU A 153 21.86 -3.18 -10.99
CA LEU A 153 20.90 -4.01 -11.72
C LEU A 153 19.72 -3.17 -12.21
N CYS A 154 19.20 -2.26 -11.38
CA CYS A 154 18.12 -1.34 -11.76
C CYS A 154 18.50 -0.51 -12.98
N LYS A 155 19.69 0.12 -12.95
CA LYS A 155 20.17 0.93 -14.08
C LYS A 155 20.38 0.09 -15.34
N ALA A 156 20.98 -1.09 -15.22
CA ALA A 156 21.18 -2.00 -16.35
C ALA A 156 19.86 -2.49 -16.94
N GLN A 157 18.89 -2.85 -16.08
CA GLN A 157 17.54 -3.25 -16.44
C GLN A 157 16.82 -2.15 -17.21
N LYS A 158 16.75 -0.94 -16.65
CA LYS A 158 16.06 0.20 -17.28
C LYS A 158 16.69 0.54 -18.63
N GLN A 159 18.02 0.55 -18.71
CA GLN A 159 18.74 0.75 -19.97
C GLN A 159 18.42 -0.34 -21.01
N THR A 160 18.39 -1.61 -20.60
CA THR A 160 18.16 -2.74 -21.51
C THR A 160 16.74 -2.77 -22.03
N PHE A 161 15.76 -2.38 -21.20
CA PHE A 161 14.35 -2.36 -21.58
C PHE A 161 13.94 -1.04 -22.26
N GLY A 162 14.78 -0.01 -22.21
CA GLY A 162 14.46 1.33 -22.72
C GLY A 162 13.47 2.10 -21.84
N ASP A 163 13.35 1.71 -20.57
CA ASP A 163 12.48 2.34 -19.58
C ASP A 163 13.17 3.59 -18.98
N PRO A 164 12.43 4.66 -18.64
CA PRO A 164 12.98 5.77 -17.85
C PRO A 164 13.45 5.31 -16.47
N ASP A 165 14.67 5.66 -16.09
CA ASP A 165 15.24 5.36 -14.78
C ASP A 165 14.84 6.41 -13.72
N ASP A 166 13.54 6.48 -13.40
CA ASP A 166 13.07 7.38 -12.32
C ASP A 166 13.46 6.87 -10.93
N PHE A 167 13.74 5.57 -10.79
CA PHE A 167 14.24 4.95 -9.56
C PHE A 167 15.53 5.62 -9.07
N THR A 168 16.55 5.71 -9.94
CA THR A 168 17.80 6.40 -9.63
C THR A 168 17.57 7.89 -9.38
N VAL A 169 16.69 8.53 -10.17
CA VAL A 169 16.34 9.95 -10.00
C VAL A 169 15.71 10.22 -8.63
N LYS A 170 14.95 9.26 -8.09
CA LYS A 170 14.31 9.33 -6.77
C LYS A 170 15.19 8.83 -5.62
N GLY A 171 16.47 8.57 -5.87
CA GLY A 171 17.47 8.25 -4.85
C GLY A 171 17.69 6.76 -4.59
N GLY A 172 17.13 5.89 -5.44
CA GLY A 172 17.41 4.46 -5.47
C GLY A 172 17.16 3.72 -4.16
N LEU A 173 17.92 2.64 -3.94
CA LEU A 173 17.79 1.80 -2.74
C LEU A 173 18.09 2.57 -1.46
N ARG A 174 19.01 3.53 -1.49
CA ARG A 174 19.27 4.37 -0.33
C ARG A 174 18.02 5.11 0.15
N GLN A 175 17.21 5.65 -0.77
CA GLN A 175 15.98 6.35 -0.39
C GLN A 175 14.91 5.39 0.14
N VAL A 176 14.84 4.17 -0.39
CA VAL A 176 13.99 3.10 0.15
C VAL A 176 14.43 2.71 1.56
N GLY A 177 15.73 2.55 1.78
CA GLY A 177 16.34 2.28 3.08
C GLY A 177 15.92 3.27 4.15
N LYS A 178 15.96 4.58 3.84
CA LYS A 178 15.47 5.61 4.78
C LYS A 178 14.00 5.41 5.17
N ALA A 179 13.15 4.93 4.26
CA ALA A 179 11.74 4.66 4.57
C ALA A 179 11.59 3.44 5.47
N LEU A 180 12.39 2.38 5.23
CA LEU A 180 12.47 1.20 6.09
C LEU A 180 12.95 1.58 7.51
N ASP A 181 13.97 2.44 7.63
CA ASP A 181 14.52 2.89 8.92
C ASP A 181 13.48 3.63 9.78
N ARG A 182 12.60 4.40 9.14
CA ARG A 182 11.50 5.11 9.84
C ARG A 182 10.38 4.16 10.26
N GLY A 183 10.33 2.96 9.70
CA GLY A 183 9.25 2.00 9.84
C GLY A 183 8.20 2.16 8.73
N MET A 184 7.80 1.03 8.16
CA MET A 184 6.74 0.93 7.17
C MET A 184 5.57 0.10 7.71
N VAL A 185 4.38 0.32 7.14
CA VAL A 185 3.17 -0.46 7.47
C VAL A 185 3.05 -1.64 6.51
N LEU A 186 2.86 -2.84 7.04
CA LEU A 186 2.55 -4.03 6.23
C LEU A 186 1.13 -3.92 5.66
N VAL A 187 1.01 -4.06 4.35
CA VAL A 187 -0.27 -4.13 3.63
C VAL A 187 -0.45 -5.54 3.05
N MET A 188 -1.68 -6.06 3.13
CA MET A 188 -2.11 -7.27 2.42
C MET A 188 -3.37 -6.92 1.65
N SER A 189 -3.41 -7.26 0.36
CA SER A 189 -4.52 -6.92 -0.53
C SER A 189 -4.78 -8.04 -1.53
N LEU A 190 -5.97 -8.01 -2.13
CA LEU A 190 -6.33 -8.77 -3.32
C LEU A 190 -7.14 -7.83 -4.19
N TRP A 191 -6.70 -7.62 -5.42
CA TRP A 191 -7.25 -6.60 -6.30
C TRP A 191 -7.15 -7.03 -7.77
N ASP A 192 -8.04 -6.49 -8.59
CA ASP A 192 -7.92 -6.45 -10.04
C ASP A 192 -7.62 -5.01 -10.48
N ASP A 193 -7.14 -4.85 -11.71
CA ASP A 193 -6.58 -3.60 -12.21
C ASP A 193 -7.48 -3.01 -13.30
N ASP A 194 -8.14 -1.89 -12.99
CA ASP A 194 -9.04 -1.20 -13.92
C ASP A 194 -8.32 -0.30 -14.93
N ILE A 195 -7.01 -0.08 -14.77
CA ILE A 195 -6.22 0.82 -15.61
C ILE A 195 -5.49 0.01 -16.69
N THR A 196 -4.85 -1.09 -16.28
CA THR A 196 -3.93 -1.85 -17.14
C THR A 196 -4.20 -3.36 -17.15
N SER A 197 -5.31 -3.81 -16.57
CA SER A 197 -5.74 -5.22 -16.61
C SER A 197 -4.68 -6.21 -16.11
N MET A 198 -3.81 -5.78 -15.19
CA MET A 198 -2.71 -6.57 -14.62
C MET A 198 -1.64 -7.00 -15.65
N LEU A 199 -1.70 -6.50 -16.88
CA LEU A 199 -0.81 -6.91 -17.98
C LEU A 199 0.65 -6.56 -17.71
N TRP A 200 0.90 -5.52 -16.91
CA TRP A 200 2.23 -5.12 -16.46
C TRP A 200 2.87 -6.13 -15.48
N LEU A 201 2.10 -7.09 -14.96
CA LEU A 201 2.58 -8.15 -14.08
C LEU A 201 2.72 -9.49 -14.80
N ASP A 202 1.70 -9.90 -15.56
CA ASP A 202 1.57 -11.30 -16.01
C ASP A 202 1.40 -11.50 -17.52
N SER A 203 1.53 -10.44 -18.32
CA SER A 203 1.31 -10.50 -19.77
C SER A 203 2.37 -9.69 -20.53
N GLN A 204 2.08 -9.36 -21.79
CA GLN A 204 2.84 -8.40 -22.58
C GLN A 204 2.37 -6.98 -22.28
N SER A 205 3.29 -6.08 -21.98
CA SER A 205 2.98 -4.68 -21.66
C SER A 205 4.11 -3.74 -22.06
N GLY A 206 3.74 -2.59 -22.64
CA GLY A 206 4.64 -1.51 -23.06
C GLY A 206 4.46 -1.07 -24.51
N PRO A 207 5.03 0.08 -24.91
CA PRO A 207 5.04 0.55 -26.29
C PRO A 207 6.23 -0.05 -27.06
N GLY A 208 6.11 -1.29 -27.52
CA GLY A 208 7.21 -1.97 -28.21
C GLY A 208 6.79 -3.28 -28.86
N GLU A 209 7.69 -3.85 -29.66
CA GLU A 209 7.51 -5.20 -30.22
C GLU A 209 7.49 -6.23 -29.09
N ALA A 210 6.63 -7.23 -29.19
CA ALA A 210 6.47 -8.27 -28.16
C ALA A 210 7.78 -9.01 -27.80
N SER A 211 8.73 -9.08 -28.74
CA SER A 211 10.04 -9.71 -28.58
C SER A 211 11.10 -8.81 -27.93
N ALA A 212 10.82 -7.51 -27.73
CA ALA A 212 11.77 -6.61 -27.11
C ALA A 212 11.97 -6.98 -25.61
N PRO A 213 13.20 -6.85 -25.09
CA PRO A 213 13.47 -7.06 -23.66
C PRO A 213 12.52 -6.26 -22.77
N GLY A 214 12.02 -6.89 -21.69
CA GLY A 214 11.14 -6.24 -20.72
C GLY A 214 9.66 -6.18 -21.08
N MET A 215 9.28 -6.55 -22.31
CA MET A 215 7.88 -6.49 -22.77
C MET A 215 7.03 -7.64 -22.24
N THR A 216 7.53 -8.88 -22.28
CA THR A 216 6.79 -10.05 -21.81
C THR A 216 7.11 -10.32 -20.34
N ARG A 217 6.07 -10.34 -19.51
CA ARG A 217 6.18 -10.36 -18.03
C ARG A 217 5.49 -11.57 -17.40
N GLY A 218 4.75 -12.32 -18.22
CA GLY A 218 4.13 -13.57 -17.87
C GLY A 218 3.47 -14.24 -19.07
N PRO A 219 2.81 -15.39 -18.86
CA PRO A 219 2.24 -16.19 -19.93
C PRO A 219 0.80 -15.79 -20.30
N CYS A 220 0.17 -14.86 -19.56
CA CYS A 220 -1.24 -14.51 -19.79
C CYS A 220 -1.40 -13.79 -21.14
N PRO A 221 -2.51 -14.02 -21.88
CA PRO A 221 -2.77 -13.32 -23.13
C PRO A 221 -3.06 -11.84 -22.86
N SER A 222 -2.72 -10.96 -23.80
CA SER A 222 -2.96 -9.51 -23.68
C SER A 222 -4.45 -9.12 -23.63
N SER A 223 -5.34 -10.07 -23.94
CA SER A 223 -6.80 -9.92 -23.81
C SER A 223 -7.35 -10.36 -22.44
N SER A 224 -6.49 -10.70 -21.49
CA SER A 224 -6.89 -11.10 -20.14
C SER A 224 -7.02 -9.90 -19.20
N GLY A 225 -7.48 -10.15 -17.97
CA GLY A 225 -7.43 -9.16 -16.88
C GLY A 225 -8.49 -8.08 -16.93
N ASP A 226 -9.41 -8.09 -17.91
CA ASP A 226 -10.58 -7.20 -17.88
C ASP A 226 -11.35 -7.38 -16.54
N PRO A 227 -11.55 -6.30 -15.76
CA PRO A 227 -12.15 -6.41 -14.44
C PRO A 227 -13.53 -7.08 -14.42
N GLN A 228 -14.37 -6.85 -15.43
CA GLN A 228 -15.70 -7.47 -15.46
C GLN A 228 -15.58 -8.97 -15.66
N ASP A 229 -14.72 -9.39 -16.60
CA ASP A 229 -14.43 -10.79 -16.87
C ASP A 229 -13.80 -11.49 -15.66
N VAL A 230 -12.80 -10.87 -15.02
CA VAL A 230 -12.12 -11.43 -13.85
C VAL A 230 -13.09 -11.60 -12.69
N ARG A 231 -13.86 -10.55 -12.36
CA ARG A 231 -14.85 -10.61 -11.27
C ARG A 231 -15.94 -11.65 -11.53
N ALA A 232 -16.36 -11.83 -12.79
CA ALA A 232 -17.37 -12.83 -13.15
C ALA A 232 -16.82 -14.27 -13.10
N LYS A 233 -15.64 -14.51 -13.67
CA LYS A 233 -15.04 -15.86 -13.81
C LYS A 233 -14.34 -16.34 -12.54
N HIS A 234 -13.83 -15.40 -11.73
CA HIS A 234 -12.99 -15.68 -10.57
C HIS A 234 -13.56 -15.04 -9.29
N ALA A 235 -14.89 -14.94 -9.17
CA ALA A 235 -15.57 -14.39 -7.98
C ALA A 235 -15.18 -15.07 -6.65
N SER A 236 -14.73 -16.32 -6.70
CA SER A 236 -14.27 -17.11 -5.55
C SER A 236 -12.75 -17.11 -5.36
N ALA A 237 -12.01 -16.31 -6.13
CA ALA A 237 -10.57 -16.17 -5.96
C ALA A 237 -10.26 -15.69 -4.54
N SER A 238 -9.22 -16.26 -3.96
CA SER A 238 -8.75 -15.91 -2.63
C SER A 238 -7.24 -16.08 -2.56
N VAL A 239 -6.65 -15.35 -1.63
CA VAL A 239 -5.24 -15.47 -1.28
C VAL A 239 -5.14 -15.67 0.22
N LYS A 240 -4.21 -16.52 0.65
CA LYS A 240 -3.94 -16.78 2.07
C LYS A 240 -2.50 -16.42 2.40
N TYR A 241 -2.32 -15.34 3.13
CA TYR A 241 -1.06 -15.00 3.77
C TYR A 241 -1.02 -15.63 5.17
N SER A 242 0.11 -16.26 5.52
CA SER A 242 0.24 -16.94 6.81
C SER A 242 1.71 -17.13 7.18
N ASN A 243 1.98 -17.42 8.46
CA ASN A 243 3.32 -17.72 8.96
C ASN A 243 4.32 -16.57 8.72
N PHE A 244 3.89 -15.34 9.02
CA PHE A 244 4.76 -14.18 8.99
C PHE A 244 5.90 -14.36 9.99
N MET A 245 7.12 -14.13 9.52
CA MET A 245 8.35 -14.19 10.28
C MET A 245 9.17 -12.94 9.97
N TYR A 246 9.80 -12.40 11.00
CA TYR A 246 10.67 -11.24 10.91
C TYR A 246 11.83 -11.44 11.89
N GLY A 247 13.04 -11.10 11.47
CA GLY A 247 14.26 -11.29 12.25
C GLY A 247 15.49 -11.09 11.38
N GLU A 248 16.65 -11.38 11.96
CA GLU A 248 17.94 -11.23 11.29
C GLU A 248 18.08 -12.14 10.05
N ILE A 249 19.00 -11.79 9.16
CA ILE A 249 19.27 -12.52 7.92
C ILE A 249 19.54 -14.02 8.20
N GLY A 250 18.76 -14.90 7.57
CA GLY A 250 18.87 -16.35 7.75
C GLY A 250 18.10 -16.93 8.94
N SER A 251 17.42 -16.12 9.76
CA SER A 251 16.66 -16.61 10.94
C SER A 251 15.25 -17.13 10.63
N THR A 252 14.71 -16.80 9.44
CA THR A 252 13.29 -17.02 9.11
C THR A 252 13.03 -18.23 8.21
N PHE A 253 14.07 -19.03 7.95
CA PHE A 253 13.99 -20.33 7.28
C PHE A 253 15.17 -21.21 7.69
N THR A 254 15.12 -22.50 7.38
CA THR A 254 16.29 -23.39 7.57
C THR A 254 17.34 -23.06 6.50
N ALA A 255 18.17 -22.06 6.79
CA ALA A 255 19.24 -21.61 5.91
C ALA A 255 20.40 -22.62 5.87
N LYS A 256 20.96 -22.84 4.68
CA LYS A 256 22.28 -23.46 4.53
C LYS A 256 23.36 -22.37 4.48
N PRO A 257 24.65 -22.71 4.70
CA PRO A 257 25.74 -21.73 4.62
C PRO A 257 25.75 -20.95 3.30
N GLU A 258 25.45 -21.60 2.17
CA GLU A 258 25.37 -20.96 0.85
C GLU A 258 24.21 -19.97 0.68
N ASP A 259 23.17 -20.06 1.52
CA ASP A 259 22.02 -19.16 1.49
C ASP A 259 22.27 -17.86 2.30
N THR A 260 23.38 -17.78 3.03
CA THR A 260 23.72 -16.64 3.91
C THR A 260 24.70 -15.70 3.19
N PRO A 261 24.31 -14.44 2.88
CA PRO A 261 25.20 -13.49 2.22
C PRO A 261 26.45 -13.17 3.06
N GLU A 262 27.60 -12.95 2.40
CA GLU A 262 28.86 -12.59 3.07
C GLU A 262 28.73 -11.31 3.91
N ALA A 263 27.92 -10.34 3.47
CA ALA A 263 27.65 -9.12 4.24
C ALA A 263 27.04 -9.41 5.61
N ALA A 264 26.23 -10.48 5.74
CA ALA A 264 25.67 -10.90 7.03
C ALA A 264 26.72 -11.59 7.94
N ALA A 265 27.84 -12.06 7.37
CA ALA A 265 28.92 -12.69 8.13
C ALA A 265 29.91 -11.69 8.76
N LYS A 266 29.87 -10.41 8.35
CA LYS A 266 30.79 -9.36 8.84
C LYS A 266 30.42 -8.79 10.22
N VAL A 267 29.27 -9.16 10.76
CA VAL A 267 28.77 -8.68 12.06
C VAL A 267 28.81 -9.80 13.10
N ASP A 268 29.80 -9.72 14.00
CA ASP A 268 29.98 -10.61 15.16
C ASP A 268 29.02 -10.23 16.30
N PRO A 269 27.75 -10.68 16.21
CA PRO A 269 27.16 -11.56 17.22
C PRO A 269 26.24 -12.66 16.63
N TYR A 270 26.28 -12.87 15.31
CA TYR A 270 25.36 -13.76 14.59
C TYR A 270 25.36 -15.21 15.12
N ALA A 271 26.54 -15.81 15.28
CA ALA A 271 26.67 -17.19 15.75
C ALA A 271 26.20 -17.38 17.21
N ALA A 272 26.42 -16.38 18.07
CA ALA A 272 25.99 -16.41 19.47
C ALA A 272 24.46 -16.28 19.61
N ARG A 273 23.80 -15.49 18.75
CA ARG A 273 22.34 -15.38 18.73
C ARG A 273 21.66 -16.61 18.11
N LEU A 274 22.24 -17.20 17.06
CA LEU A 274 21.69 -18.40 16.43
C LEU A 274 21.71 -19.63 17.35
N ALA A 275 22.75 -19.78 18.18
CA ALA A 275 22.86 -20.88 19.15
C ALA A 275 21.71 -20.90 20.16
N VAL A 276 21.22 -19.72 20.58
CA VAL A 276 20.06 -19.58 21.48
C VAL A 276 18.77 -20.10 20.82
N TYR A 277 18.61 -19.92 19.50
CA TYR A 277 17.43 -20.40 18.77
C TYR A 277 17.47 -21.90 18.44
N GLN A 278 18.66 -22.49 18.27
CA GLN A 278 18.79 -23.94 18.06
C GLN A 278 18.48 -24.74 19.34
N GLU A 279 18.77 -24.19 20.52
CA GLU A 279 18.42 -24.81 21.81
C GLU A 279 16.95 -24.58 22.22
N ALA A 280 16.36 -23.45 21.82
CA ALA A 280 14.97 -23.11 22.15
C ALA A 280 13.99 -23.53 21.05
N ARG A 281 13.87 -24.84 20.79
CA ARG A 281 12.68 -25.39 20.12
C ARG A 281 11.80 -26.07 21.16
N PRO A 282 10.79 -25.39 21.75
CA PRO A 282 9.81 -26.08 22.57
C PRO A 282 9.08 -27.10 21.67
N PRO A 283 8.73 -28.29 22.20
CA PRO A 283 7.79 -29.16 21.50
C PRO A 283 6.51 -28.36 21.23
N GLN A 284 5.95 -28.51 20.02
CA GLN A 284 4.69 -27.85 19.60
C GLN A 284 3.63 -28.04 20.70
N GLN A 285 3.46 -27.03 21.55
CA GLN A 285 2.32 -26.98 22.44
C GLN A 285 1.10 -26.67 21.58
N ALA A 286 0.08 -27.52 21.71
CA ALA A 286 -1.22 -27.25 21.14
C ALA A 286 -1.66 -25.85 21.56
N LEU A 287 -2.11 -25.05 20.58
CA LEU A 287 -2.63 -23.71 20.82
C LEU A 287 -3.65 -23.76 21.96
N PRO A 288 -3.50 -22.98 23.04
CA PRO A 288 -4.54 -22.88 24.03
C PRO A 288 -5.81 -22.35 23.34
N ALA A 289 -6.95 -22.96 23.67
CA ALA A 289 -8.25 -22.49 23.19
C ALA A 289 -8.36 -20.98 23.47
N GLN A 290 -8.67 -20.21 22.42
CA GLN A 290 -8.87 -18.76 22.52
C GLN A 290 -9.86 -18.47 23.64
N GLN A 291 -9.38 -17.93 24.76
CA GLN A 291 -10.22 -17.19 25.67
C GLN A 291 -10.69 -15.93 24.92
N ALA A 292 -12.00 -15.76 24.86
CA ALA A 292 -12.62 -14.59 24.29
C ALA A 292 -12.01 -13.33 24.91
N SER A 293 -11.50 -12.44 24.07
CA SER A 293 -11.04 -11.12 24.48
C SER A 293 -12.20 -10.40 25.19
N PRO A 294 -11.93 -9.65 26.28
CA PRO A 294 -12.95 -8.78 26.85
C PRO A 294 -13.40 -7.78 25.78
N ALA A 295 -14.71 -7.67 25.61
CA ALA A 295 -15.31 -6.71 24.70
C ALA A 295 -14.75 -5.32 24.97
N TRP A 296 -14.27 -4.66 23.91
CA TRP A 296 -13.93 -3.25 23.94
C TRP A 296 -15.18 -2.46 24.34
N GLN A 297 -15.21 -1.96 25.57
CA GLN A 297 -16.19 -0.97 25.99
C GLN A 297 -15.69 0.40 25.52
N PRO A 298 -16.38 1.07 24.58
CA PRO A 298 -16.03 2.44 24.24
C PRO A 298 -16.22 3.29 25.50
N SER A 299 -15.16 3.92 25.96
CA SER A 299 -15.25 4.97 26.97
C SER A 299 -16.12 6.09 26.38
N MET A 300 -17.36 6.17 26.84
CA MET A 300 -18.28 7.26 26.54
C MET A 300 -17.75 8.54 27.19
N GLY A 301 -16.83 9.21 26.52
CA GLY A 301 -16.52 10.61 26.78
C GLY A 301 -17.71 11.45 26.34
N LEU A 302 -18.57 11.84 27.28
CA LEU A 302 -19.59 12.86 27.06
C LEU A 302 -18.86 14.15 26.65
N THR A 303 -19.00 14.55 25.39
CA THR A 303 -18.62 15.90 24.96
C THR A 303 -19.48 16.91 25.73
N PRO A 304 -18.91 17.99 26.30
CA PRO A 304 -19.70 19.02 26.97
C PRO A 304 -20.74 19.59 26.00
N ALA A 305 -21.98 19.73 26.46
CA ALA A 305 -23.15 20.15 25.69
C ALA A 305 -23.09 21.56 25.06
N ASN A 306 -21.94 22.23 25.07
CA ASN A 306 -21.76 23.63 24.67
C ASN A 306 -20.67 23.86 23.61
N VAL A 307 -20.16 22.81 22.96
CA VAL A 307 -19.18 22.96 21.86
C VAL A 307 -19.87 22.71 20.52
N CYS A 308 -19.93 23.73 19.67
CA CYS A 308 -20.39 23.59 18.30
C CYS A 308 -19.29 22.98 17.41
N ALA A 309 -19.72 22.26 16.39
CA ALA A 309 -18.83 21.65 15.39
C ALA A 309 -18.16 22.72 14.52
N LYS A 310 -16.88 22.51 14.20
CA LYS A 310 -16.13 23.37 13.28
C LYS A 310 -16.54 23.13 11.84
N GLU A 311 -16.03 23.97 10.94
CA GLU A 311 -16.21 23.78 9.51
C GLU A 311 -15.86 22.35 9.08
N PHE A 312 -16.79 21.72 8.37
CA PHE A 312 -16.76 20.33 7.91
C PHE A 312 -16.81 19.25 8.99
N GLU A 313 -16.93 19.58 10.27
CA GLU A 313 -17.24 18.61 11.32
C GLU A 313 -18.73 18.23 11.30
N LEU A 314 -19.06 17.10 11.93
CA LEU A 314 -20.43 16.62 12.05
C LEU A 314 -21.19 17.43 13.12
N CYS A 315 -22.36 17.93 12.72
CA CYS A 315 -23.28 18.69 13.57
C CYS A 315 -24.63 17.98 13.74
N GLY A 316 -24.72 16.73 13.29
CA GLY A 316 -25.93 15.93 13.36
C GLY A 316 -25.77 14.57 12.70
N GLY A 317 -26.60 13.63 13.10
CA GLY A 317 -26.67 12.26 12.61
C GLY A 317 -28.04 11.66 12.92
N GLY A 318 -28.27 10.40 12.54
CA GLY A 318 -29.48 9.66 12.91
C GLY A 318 -29.73 9.56 14.42
N GLN A 319 -30.70 8.76 14.84
CA GLN A 319 -31.18 8.70 16.24
C GLN A 319 -30.08 8.41 17.29
N GLU A 320 -28.95 7.81 16.89
CA GLU A 320 -27.82 7.46 17.77
C GLU A 320 -26.74 8.55 17.87
N TRP A 321 -26.95 9.74 17.28
CA TRP A 321 -25.96 10.83 17.32
C TRP A 321 -25.87 11.52 18.70
N THR A 322 -24.69 11.44 19.31
CA THR A 322 -24.35 12.02 20.62
C THR A 322 -23.39 13.21 20.55
N GLY A 323 -22.97 13.63 19.35
CA GLY A 323 -22.05 14.75 19.16
C GLY A 323 -22.74 16.13 19.09
N PRO A 324 -21.98 17.19 18.73
CA PRO A 324 -22.50 18.55 18.60
C PRO A 324 -23.74 18.65 17.71
N ARG A 325 -24.67 19.55 18.06
CA ARG A 325 -25.90 19.83 17.30
C ARG A 325 -25.97 21.25 16.72
N CYS A 326 -24.84 21.95 16.75
CA CYS A 326 -24.67 23.30 16.23
C CYS A 326 -23.32 23.42 15.52
N CYS A 327 -23.17 24.46 14.71
CA CYS A 327 -21.93 24.82 14.03
C CYS A 327 -21.38 26.13 14.57
N ASN A 328 -20.07 26.35 14.43
CA ASN A 328 -19.47 27.66 14.71
C ASN A 328 -20.06 28.75 13.79
N ASP A 329 -19.96 30.00 14.21
CA ASP A 329 -20.52 31.14 13.48
C ASP A 329 -20.10 31.17 12.01
N GLY A 330 -21.07 31.43 11.13
CA GLY A 330 -20.90 31.47 9.67
C GLY A 330 -20.78 30.10 8.99
N CYS A 331 -21.00 29.01 9.74
CA CYS A 331 -21.34 27.69 9.22
C CYS A 331 -22.84 27.39 9.46
N THR A 332 -23.49 26.82 8.45
CA THR A 332 -24.81 26.20 8.58
C THR A 332 -24.68 24.68 8.65
N CYS A 333 -25.41 24.04 9.56
CA CYS A 333 -25.51 22.59 9.64
C CYS A 333 -26.39 22.07 8.50
N THR A 334 -25.78 21.54 7.43
CA THR A 334 -26.49 21.11 6.22
C THR A 334 -26.58 19.59 6.11
N PRO A 335 -27.72 19.04 5.66
CA PRO A 335 -27.82 17.62 5.31
C PRO A 335 -26.83 17.26 4.21
N ARG A 336 -26.18 16.09 4.32
CA ARG A 336 -25.30 15.55 3.26
C ARG A 336 -25.84 14.26 2.68
N PHE A 337 -25.67 13.13 3.39
CA PHE A 337 -26.05 11.80 2.91
C PHE A 337 -26.69 10.97 4.01
N TRP A 338 -27.66 10.13 3.64
CA TRP A 338 -28.41 9.15 4.46
C TRP A 338 -29.07 9.72 5.74
N SER A 339 -28.28 10.16 6.72
CA SER A 339 -28.75 10.77 7.97
C SER A 339 -27.73 11.70 8.64
N VAL A 340 -26.59 11.99 8.00
CA VAL A 340 -25.53 12.83 8.59
C VAL A 340 -25.65 14.29 8.17
N MET A 341 -25.40 15.18 9.13
CA MET A 341 -25.36 16.62 8.93
C MET A 341 -23.94 17.16 9.20
N GLN A 342 -23.50 18.07 8.36
CA GLN A 342 -22.15 18.62 8.38
C GLN A 342 -22.19 20.14 8.39
N CYS A 343 -21.29 20.77 9.15
CA CYS A 343 -21.12 22.21 9.13
C CYS A 343 -20.49 22.66 7.82
N THR A 344 -21.14 23.57 7.09
CA THR A 344 -20.63 24.15 5.86
C THR A 344 -20.75 25.66 5.83
N PRO A 345 -19.85 26.38 5.13
CA PRO A 345 -19.96 27.82 4.98
C PRO A 345 -21.33 28.25 4.46
N ASP A 346 -21.86 29.34 5.00
CA ASP A 346 -23.11 29.94 4.54
C ASP A 346 -23.04 30.30 3.04
N ALA A 347 -24.20 30.35 2.38
CA ALA A 347 -24.29 30.61 0.95
C ALA A 347 -23.50 31.87 0.54
N GLY A 348 -22.59 31.71 -0.42
CA GLY A 348 -21.70 32.78 -0.90
C GLY A 348 -20.37 32.90 -0.16
N ARG A 349 -20.07 32.02 0.81
CA ARG A 349 -18.78 31.95 1.51
C ARG A 349 -17.96 30.73 1.13
N THR A 350 -16.64 30.85 1.18
CA THR A 350 -15.68 29.77 0.92
C THR A 350 -15.13 29.13 2.20
N SER A 351 -15.38 29.73 3.37
CA SER A 351 -14.97 29.22 4.69
C SER A 351 -15.86 29.77 5.80
N CYS A 352 -15.85 29.11 6.97
CA CYS A 352 -16.51 29.62 8.17
C CYS A 352 -15.55 30.55 8.94
N PRO A 353 -16.02 31.73 9.38
CA PRO A 353 -15.25 32.63 10.23
C PRO A 353 -14.69 31.94 11.48
N ALA A 354 -13.45 32.28 11.86
CA ALA A 354 -12.91 31.83 13.14
C ALA A 354 -13.69 32.48 14.30
N PRO A 355 -13.94 31.76 15.41
CA PRO A 355 -14.60 32.35 16.56
C PRO A 355 -13.75 33.52 17.09
N ALA A 356 -14.35 34.70 17.19
CA ALA A 356 -13.68 35.88 17.75
C ALA A 356 -13.28 35.59 19.20
N SER A 357 -12.00 35.78 19.52
CA SER A 357 -11.51 35.68 20.89
C SER A 357 -12.08 36.83 21.73
N GLY A 358 -13.03 36.53 22.63
CA GLY A 358 -13.26 37.34 23.82
C GLY A 358 -14.66 37.94 24.01
N GLU A 359 -15.16 37.71 25.22
CA GLU A 359 -16.21 38.44 25.95
C GLU A 359 -17.69 38.14 25.66
N ARG A 360 -18.30 37.48 26.67
CA ARG A 360 -19.75 37.35 26.85
C ARG A 360 -20.33 38.73 27.14
N SER A 361 -21.43 39.06 26.47
CA SER A 361 -22.44 39.95 27.04
C SER A 361 -23.83 39.35 26.84
N ALA A 362 -24.64 39.45 27.88
CA ALA A 362 -25.89 38.73 28.05
C ALA A 362 -27.08 39.42 27.36
N ALA A 363 -28.10 38.58 27.15
CA ALA A 363 -29.52 38.88 26.98
C ALA A 363 -30.02 39.28 25.60
N SER A 364 -30.83 38.41 24.99
CA SER A 364 -32.21 38.76 24.63
C SER A 364 -33.13 37.52 24.54
N SER A 365 -34.24 37.63 25.27
CA SER A 365 -35.48 36.84 25.32
C SER A 365 -35.87 35.93 24.14
N PHE A 366 -36.26 34.70 24.50
CA PHE A 366 -37.01 33.75 23.68
C PHE A 366 -38.44 34.26 23.38
N GLY A 367 -38.81 34.32 22.10
CA GLY A 367 -40.19 34.37 21.63
C GLY A 367 -40.61 32.99 21.12
N VAL A 368 -41.53 32.35 21.82
CA VAL A 368 -42.15 31.06 21.43
C VAL A 368 -43.17 31.32 20.32
N LEU A 369 -43.02 30.67 19.17
CA LEU A 369 -44.05 30.58 18.13
C LEU A 369 -44.58 29.13 18.05
N GLN A 370 -45.87 28.97 18.35
CA GLN A 370 -46.65 27.73 18.18
C GLN A 370 -47.00 27.49 16.69
N PRO A 371 -47.24 26.23 16.28
CA PRO A 371 -47.56 25.89 14.89
C PRO A 371 -49.04 26.15 14.55
N ARG A 372 -49.31 26.81 13.41
CA ARG A 372 -50.66 26.87 12.82
C ARG A 372 -50.91 25.67 11.90
N ARG A 373 -52.05 25.02 12.11
CA ARG A 373 -52.71 24.09 11.19
C ARG A 373 -53.55 24.89 10.19
N GLU A 374 -53.49 24.53 8.91
CA GLU A 374 -54.55 24.72 7.90
C GLU A 374 -54.49 23.46 7.01
N ALA A 375 -55.43 22.51 7.04
CA ALA A 375 -56.84 22.52 6.66
C ALA A 375 -57.04 22.95 5.18
N GLY A 376 -56.96 21.98 4.27
CA GLY A 376 -57.44 22.14 2.90
C GLY A 376 -58.98 22.00 2.81
N PRO A 377 -59.58 22.30 1.64
CA PRO A 377 -60.95 21.88 1.38
C PRO A 377 -61.08 20.89 0.21
N SER A 378 -62.05 20.00 0.41
CA SER A 378 -62.73 19.09 -0.51
C SER A 378 -63.48 19.81 -1.62
N TRP A 379 -63.41 19.30 -2.85
CA TRP A 379 -64.46 18.58 -3.60
C TRP A 379 -63.82 17.82 -4.76
#